data_AF-A0A9Q3VMY3-F1
#
_entry.id   AF-A0A9Q3VMY3-F1
#
_cell.length_a   1.000
_cell.length_b   1.000
_cell.length_c   1.000
_cell.angle_alpha   90.00
_cell.angle_beta   90.00
_cell.angle_gamma   90.00
#
_symmetry.space_group_name_H-M   'P 1'
#
loop_
_entity.id
_entity.type
_entity.pdbx_description
1 polymer ?
#
loop_
_entity_poly.entity_id
_entity_poly.type
_entity_poly.pdbx_seq_one_letter_code
_entity_poly.pdbx_strand_id
1 'polypeptide(L)'
;MEDPSDASWEQVREGIEAVIARWDEALARVPDERAAQRTVRRYLVDFVFPRAGGSPQEGAEFLFLLVRRFAELERTGDGLAVLEWIAELYAGHDDADVAVPALVALADVAVTLASHDDGPARAVAVLNRAADQVAPQAHLAIQRAACRAVAHGAFLTATAPVADGDRGIRQQAEPWRTLLHRWSGSGDVILRWRLAQAHFHIGLVHLLLGEDAAADDRFAGATAQWNGLAVDATVAEELDTEYFARGAYARRILRAVELPSRAANLTAESLTRPAANRWDRRRERHQAKELVRAAQHRHRRSVGEVKRWCCCGQPFALLLRNFGLLEWTVRQPGSDDTGGRGFHQVQTFTYQRRGDHVVRELGREVPIVQVATSQSAGLELDSWRFHGEPLAQAQLYLSNDSWFETVTHLVTLAETIIIWAEGMTPALAQEMAAVRAQGRTHDAVVLIEELDDDPAQRAPIAFALAQQIVGEDRDDYEAVQSLAKDLMPQVRPSRKQLTPESPDLAGFPHVVDLRQALPSDSAQHPAVLARRRHHQALWELPWDERMARLSERLGT
;
A
#
# COMPACT_ATOMS: atom_id res chain seq x y z
N MET A 1 37.19 -5.07 -24.82
CA MET A 1 37.34 -6.35 -24.12
C MET A 1 37.47 -7.42 -25.17
N GLU A 2 38.67 -7.99 -25.30
CA GLU A 2 38.83 -9.26 -26.02
C GLU A 2 38.18 -10.36 -25.18
N ASP A 3 37.45 -11.26 -25.83
CA ASP A 3 36.85 -12.43 -25.18
C ASP A 3 37.97 -13.28 -24.55
N PRO A 4 37.94 -13.57 -23.24
CA PRO A 4 38.92 -14.46 -22.63
C PRO A 4 38.82 -15.84 -23.28
N SER A 5 39.97 -16.45 -23.60
CA SER A 5 40.01 -17.79 -24.18
C SER A 5 39.32 -18.82 -23.27
N ASP A 6 38.72 -19.87 -23.84
CA ASP A 6 37.99 -20.93 -23.08
C ASP A 6 38.81 -21.52 -21.91
N ALA A 7 40.14 -21.56 -22.03
CA ALA A 7 41.05 -22.04 -20.98
C ALA A 7 41.13 -21.12 -19.75
N SER A 8 40.88 -19.80 -19.92
CA SER A 8 40.86 -18.82 -18.83
C SER A 8 39.58 -18.95 -17.99
N TRP A 9 38.43 -19.18 -18.62
CA TRP A 9 37.16 -19.37 -17.93
C TRP A 9 37.09 -20.65 -17.10
N GLU A 10 37.70 -21.75 -17.59
CA GLU A 10 37.75 -23.01 -16.86
C GLU A 10 38.59 -22.90 -15.58
N GLN A 11 39.72 -22.18 -15.64
CA GLN A 11 40.56 -21.90 -14.46
C GLN A 11 39.86 -21.01 -13.43
N VAL A 12 39.10 -19.99 -13.88
CA VAL A 12 38.30 -19.14 -12.98
C VAL A 12 37.22 -19.95 -12.29
N ARG A 13 36.54 -20.83 -13.02
CA ARG A 13 35.51 -21.74 -12.45
C ARG A 13 36.10 -22.70 -11.42
N GLU A 14 37.23 -23.33 -11.71
CA GLU A 14 37.94 -24.19 -10.75
C GLU A 14 38.34 -23.42 -9.48
N GLY A 15 38.79 -22.17 -9.64
CA GLY A 15 39.12 -21.28 -8.53
C GLY A 15 37.91 -20.96 -7.65
N ILE A 16 36.76 -20.68 -8.24
CA ILE A 16 35.50 -20.42 -7.51
C ILE A 16 35.08 -21.65 -6.70
N GLU A 17 35.07 -22.83 -7.30
CA GLU A 17 34.69 -24.08 -6.62
C GLU A 17 35.67 -24.44 -5.49
N ALA A 18 36.97 -24.19 -5.68
CA ALA A 18 37.97 -24.37 -4.63
C ALA A 18 37.73 -23.42 -3.43
N VAL A 19 37.33 -22.18 -3.69
CA VAL A 19 36.99 -21.21 -2.64
C VAL A 19 35.72 -21.63 -1.89
N ILE A 20 34.71 -22.14 -2.60
CA ILE A 20 33.47 -22.65 -1.98
C ILE A 20 33.76 -23.86 -1.10
N ALA A 21 34.55 -24.83 -1.59
CA ALA A 21 34.95 -25.98 -0.78
C ALA A 21 35.70 -25.56 0.50
N ARG A 22 36.56 -24.53 0.38
CA ARG A 22 37.27 -23.94 1.53
C ARG A 22 36.34 -23.20 2.48
N TRP A 23 35.29 -22.57 1.95
CA TRP A 23 34.24 -21.94 2.73
C TRP A 23 33.49 -22.95 3.59
N ASP A 24 33.09 -24.08 3.00
CA ASP A 24 32.38 -25.15 3.67
C ASP A 24 33.25 -25.83 4.73
N GLU A 25 34.53 -26.06 4.43
CA GLU A 25 35.51 -26.56 5.39
C GLU A 25 35.69 -25.61 6.59
N ALA A 26 35.67 -24.30 6.36
CA ALA A 26 35.79 -23.30 7.41
C ALA A 26 34.55 -23.27 8.30
N LEU A 27 33.34 -23.28 7.72
CA LEU A 27 32.08 -23.34 8.46
C LEU A 27 31.94 -24.63 9.27
N ALA A 28 32.42 -25.76 8.75
CA ALA A 28 32.40 -27.03 9.47
C ALA A 28 33.35 -27.07 10.69
N ARG A 29 34.43 -26.27 10.67
CA ARG A 29 35.47 -26.28 11.72
C ARG A 29 35.33 -25.16 12.75
N VAL A 30 34.73 -24.03 12.36
CA VAL A 30 34.66 -22.83 13.19
C VAL A 30 33.20 -22.55 13.54
N PRO A 31 32.80 -22.68 14.82
CA PRO A 31 31.40 -22.48 15.23
C PRO A 31 30.85 -21.07 15.02
N ASP A 32 31.72 -20.05 14.99
CA ASP A 32 31.35 -18.66 14.67
C ASP A 32 31.48 -18.42 13.16
N GLU A 33 30.34 -18.24 12.50
CA GLU A 33 30.22 -17.96 11.07
C GLU A 33 31.12 -16.80 10.62
N ARG A 34 31.18 -15.70 11.39
CA ARG A 34 32.00 -14.53 11.04
C ARG A 34 33.49 -14.82 11.18
N ALA A 35 33.89 -15.72 12.07
CA ALA A 35 35.27 -16.17 12.19
C ALA A 35 35.67 -17.11 11.04
N ALA A 36 34.75 -17.99 10.60
CA ALA A 36 34.93 -18.81 9.41
C ALA A 36 35.11 -17.94 8.16
N GLN A 37 34.18 -17.00 7.94
CA GLN A 37 34.22 -16.04 6.83
C GLN A 37 35.53 -15.25 6.78
N ARG A 38 36.03 -14.75 7.92
CA ARG A 38 37.33 -14.07 8.00
C ARG A 38 38.51 -14.95 7.58
N THR A 39 38.45 -16.25 7.86
CA THR A 39 39.48 -17.21 7.47
C THR A 39 39.52 -17.38 5.95
N VAL A 40 38.34 -17.47 5.32
CA VAL A 40 38.21 -17.59 3.86
C VAL A 40 38.63 -16.29 3.17
N ARG A 41 38.21 -15.12 3.69
CA ARG A 41 38.65 -13.82 3.18
C ARG A 41 40.17 -13.68 3.17
N ARG A 42 40.83 -14.09 4.26
CA ARG A 42 42.29 -14.08 4.35
C ARG A 42 42.92 -14.99 3.29
N TYR A 43 42.37 -16.18 3.08
CA TYR A 43 42.82 -17.09 2.04
C TYR A 43 42.70 -16.46 0.64
N LEU A 44 41.57 -15.80 0.33
CA LEU A 44 41.37 -15.11 -0.94
C LEU A 44 42.41 -14.00 -1.17
N VAL A 45 42.58 -13.13 -0.18
CA VAL A 45 43.50 -11.97 -0.27
C VAL A 45 44.96 -12.40 -0.32
N ASP A 46 45.37 -13.35 0.52
CA ASP A 46 46.78 -13.71 0.67
C ASP A 46 47.26 -14.73 -0.38
N PHE A 47 46.35 -15.53 -0.96
CA PHE A 47 46.74 -16.66 -1.82
C PHE A 47 46.05 -16.71 -3.17
N VAL A 48 44.78 -16.29 -3.30
CA VAL A 48 44.05 -16.38 -4.57
C VAL A 48 44.33 -15.17 -5.46
N PHE A 49 44.09 -13.96 -4.98
CA PHE A 49 44.31 -12.74 -5.79
C PHE A 49 45.76 -12.58 -6.28
N PRO A 50 46.82 -12.84 -5.48
CA PRO A 50 48.19 -12.70 -5.94
C PRO A 50 48.57 -13.68 -7.06
N ARG A 51 47.86 -14.80 -7.20
CA ARG A 51 48.13 -15.83 -8.22
C ARG A 51 47.32 -15.63 -9.50
N ALA A 52 46.28 -14.80 -9.47
CA ALA A 52 45.34 -14.58 -10.57
C ALA A 52 45.72 -13.43 -11.52
N GLY A 53 46.90 -12.82 -11.39
CA GLY A 53 47.34 -11.68 -12.23
C GLY A 53 47.43 -10.34 -11.49
N GLY A 54 46.77 -10.22 -10.33
CA GLY A 54 47.08 -9.24 -9.29
C GLY A 54 46.50 -7.84 -9.45
N SER A 55 45.69 -7.56 -10.48
CA SER A 55 45.01 -6.27 -10.56
C SER A 55 43.80 -6.21 -9.60
N PRO A 56 43.50 -5.04 -8.99
CA PRO A 56 42.28 -4.86 -8.19
C PRO A 56 40.99 -5.15 -8.96
N GLN A 57 40.99 -4.90 -10.28
CA GLN A 57 39.85 -5.16 -11.16
C GLN A 57 39.55 -6.66 -11.29
N GLU A 58 40.56 -7.49 -11.57
CA GLU A 58 40.41 -8.96 -11.64
C GLU A 58 39.98 -9.54 -10.29
N GLY A 59 40.50 -8.97 -9.19
CA GLY A 59 40.08 -9.34 -7.84
C GLY A 59 38.60 -9.03 -7.57
N ALA A 60 38.10 -7.87 -8.00
CA ALA A 60 36.70 -7.51 -7.89
C ALA A 60 35.81 -8.42 -8.75
N GLU A 61 36.19 -8.68 -10.00
CA GLU A 61 35.47 -9.57 -10.92
C GLU A 61 35.37 -11.00 -10.38
N PHE A 62 36.47 -11.54 -9.85
CA PHE A 62 36.47 -12.87 -9.22
C PHE A 62 35.47 -12.94 -8.05
N LEU A 63 35.43 -11.92 -7.18
CA LEU A 63 34.47 -11.88 -6.09
C LEU A 63 33.02 -11.78 -6.60
N PHE A 64 32.76 -11.05 -7.70
CA PHE A 64 31.42 -11.01 -8.30
C PHE A 64 30.97 -12.37 -8.83
N LEU A 65 31.86 -13.09 -9.51
CA LEU A 65 31.56 -14.44 -9.98
C LEU A 65 31.30 -15.41 -8.81
N LEU A 66 32.05 -15.26 -7.71
CA LEU A 66 31.80 -16.00 -6.48
C LEU A 66 30.42 -15.68 -5.88
N VAL A 67 30.01 -14.41 -5.84
CA VAL A 67 28.66 -14.02 -5.38
C VAL A 67 27.57 -14.65 -6.25
N ARG A 68 27.72 -14.59 -7.57
CA ARG A 68 26.78 -15.22 -8.51
C ARG A 68 26.68 -16.72 -8.26
N ARG A 69 27.82 -17.38 -8.04
CA ARG A 69 27.84 -18.80 -7.73
C ARG A 69 27.16 -19.13 -6.41
N PHE A 70 27.33 -18.33 -5.37
CA PHE A 70 26.57 -18.48 -4.13
C PHE A 70 25.07 -18.28 -4.34
N ALA A 71 24.66 -17.34 -5.19
CA ALA A 71 23.25 -17.15 -5.54
C ALA A 71 22.66 -18.38 -6.25
N GLU A 72 23.38 -18.97 -7.20
CA GLU A 72 22.98 -20.21 -7.90
C GLU A 72 22.83 -21.41 -6.96
N LEU A 73 23.58 -21.42 -5.86
CA LEU A 73 23.51 -22.45 -4.82
C LEU A 73 22.48 -22.12 -3.73
N GLU A 74 21.67 -21.07 -3.90
CA GLU A 74 20.70 -20.59 -2.90
C GLU A 74 21.34 -20.16 -1.56
N ARG A 75 22.63 -19.82 -1.57
CA ARG A 75 23.43 -19.38 -0.41
C ARG A 75 23.52 -17.85 -0.32
N THR A 76 22.36 -17.21 -0.25
CA THR A 76 22.26 -15.73 -0.30
C THR A 76 23.02 -15.02 0.83
N GLY A 77 23.04 -15.61 2.03
CA GLY A 77 23.79 -15.08 3.18
C GLY A 77 25.31 -15.03 2.95
N ASP A 78 25.87 -16.06 2.30
CA ASP A 78 27.29 -16.10 1.93
C ASP A 78 27.60 -15.11 0.81
N GLY A 79 26.72 -15.02 -0.19
CA GLY A 79 26.81 -14.02 -1.26
C GLY A 79 26.84 -12.58 -0.71
N LEU A 80 25.96 -12.26 0.24
CA LEU A 80 25.96 -10.95 0.91
C LEU A 80 27.25 -10.70 1.71
N ALA A 81 27.84 -11.72 2.33
CA ALA A 81 29.13 -11.59 3.02
C ALA A 81 30.27 -11.23 2.04
N VAL A 82 30.27 -11.82 0.84
CA VAL A 82 31.25 -11.48 -0.20
C VAL A 82 31.03 -10.06 -0.73
N LEU A 83 29.79 -9.61 -0.89
CA LEU A 83 29.50 -8.21 -1.25
C LEU A 83 30.02 -7.22 -0.18
N GLU A 84 29.94 -7.56 1.12
CA GLU A 84 30.57 -6.75 2.17
C GLU A 84 32.10 -6.62 1.95
N TRP A 85 32.76 -7.68 1.49
CA TRP A 85 34.20 -7.63 1.20
C TRP A 85 34.51 -6.77 -0.02
N ILE A 86 33.70 -6.85 -1.07
CA ILE A 86 33.85 -5.99 -2.26
C ILE A 86 33.71 -4.52 -1.85
N ALA A 87 32.71 -4.19 -1.01
CA ALA A 87 32.51 -2.84 -0.50
C ALA A 87 33.74 -2.33 0.29
N GLU A 88 34.31 -3.16 1.15
CA GLU A 88 35.48 -2.79 1.97
C GLU A 88 36.78 -2.69 1.17
N LEU A 89 36.95 -3.52 0.13
CA LEU A 89 38.21 -3.60 -0.62
C LEU A 89 38.27 -2.60 -1.79
N TYR A 90 37.14 -2.33 -2.44
CA TYR A 90 37.14 -1.67 -3.75
C TYR A 90 36.27 -0.41 -3.84
N ALA A 91 35.25 -0.24 -2.99
CA ALA A 91 34.33 0.91 -3.12
C ALA A 91 35.01 2.27 -2.83
N GLY A 92 35.97 2.30 -1.89
CA GLY A 92 36.73 3.50 -1.53
C GLY A 92 38.02 3.70 -2.34
N HIS A 93 38.23 2.95 -3.42
CA HIS A 93 39.45 3.06 -4.22
C HIS A 93 39.49 4.37 -5.00
N ASP A 94 40.64 5.04 -5.06
CA ASP A 94 40.77 6.35 -5.74
C ASP A 94 40.68 6.22 -7.28
N ASP A 95 41.02 5.05 -7.81
CA ASP A 95 40.88 4.72 -9.23
C ASP A 95 39.43 4.41 -9.61
N ALA A 96 38.88 5.21 -10.52
CA ALA A 96 37.52 5.07 -11.01
C ALA A 96 37.31 3.76 -11.80
N ASP A 97 38.34 3.23 -12.46
CA ASP A 97 38.26 1.98 -13.22
C ASP A 97 38.08 0.76 -12.30
N VAL A 98 38.37 0.92 -11.01
CA VAL A 98 38.17 -0.10 -9.97
C VAL A 98 36.89 0.16 -9.17
N ALA A 99 36.74 1.39 -8.65
CA ALA A 99 35.64 1.72 -7.73
C ALA A 99 34.27 1.75 -8.41
N VAL A 100 34.17 2.24 -9.65
CA VAL A 100 32.88 2.35 -10.36
C VAL A 100 32.30 0.97 -10.67
N PRO A 101 33.02 0.03 -11.32
CA PRO A 101 32.50 -1.31 -11.55
C PRO A 101 32.10 -2.03 -10.26
N ALA A 102 32.91 -1.90 -9.20
CA ALA A 102 32.61 -2.47 -7.89
C ALA A 102 31.28 -1.93 -7.32
N LEU A 103 31.09 -0.60 -7.30
CA LEU A 103 29.88 0.03 -6.80
C LEU A 103 28.63 -0.31 -7.63
N VAL A 104 28.76 -0.36 -8.96
CA VAL A 104 27.64 -0.72 -9.85
C VAL A 104 27.22 -2.17 -9.65
N ALA A 105 28.17 -3.09 -9.67
CA ALA A 105 27.84 -4.50 -9.51
C ALA A 105 27.39 -4.82 -8.07
N LEU A 106 27.90 -4.12 -7.04
CA LEU A 106 27.33 -4.14 -5.69
C LEU A 106 25.84 -3.76 -5.70
N ALA A 107 25.47 -2.66 -6.36
CA ALA A 107 24.10 -2.17 -6.42
C ALA A 107 23.15 -3.20 -7.07
N ASP A 108 23.55 -3.76 -8.21
CA ASP A 108 22.69 -4.67 -8.99
C ASP A 108 22.56 -6.05 -8.34
N VAL A 109 23.66 -6.59 -7.80
CA VAL A 109 23.67 -7.91 -7.17
C VAL A 109 23.01 -7.88 -5.80
N ALA A 110 23.20 -6.82 -5.01
CA ALA A 110 22.54 -6.68 -3.70
C ALA A 110 21.01 -6.64 -3.84
N VAL A 111 20.47 -5.95 -4.85
CA VAL A 111 19.02 -5.93 -5.11
C VAL A 111 18.50 -7.31 -5.48
N THR A 112 19.23 -8.04 -6.32
CA THR A 112 18.86 -9.41 -6.72
C THR A 112 18.80 -10.35 -5.51
N LEU A 113 19.85 -10.34 -4.68
CA LEU A 113 19.93 -11.19 -3.49
C LEU A 113 18.93 -10.82 -2.39
N ALA A 114 18.52 -9.56 -2.30
CA ALA A 114 17.58 -9.06 -1.30
C ALA A 114 16.16 -9.66 -1.40
N SER A 115 15.84 -10.42 -2.45
CA SER A 115 14.51 -11.02 -2.65
C SER A 115 14.18 -12.18 -1.69
N HIS A 116 15.04 -12.51 -0.73
CA HIS A 116 14.91 -13.62 0.24
C HIS A 116 14.74 -13.10 1.68
N ASP A 117 14.13 -13.89 2.59
CA ASP A 117 13.48 -13.45 3.85
C ASP A 117 14.32 -12.62 4.87
N ASP A 118 15.66 -12.55 4.77
CA ASP A 118 16.52 -11.66 5.58
C ASP A 118 17.46 -10.74 4.74
N GLY A 119 17.34 -10.82 3.42
CA GLY A 119 18.22 -10.16 2.45
C GLY A 119 18.15 -8.63 2.43
N PRO A 120 16.97 -7.97 2.56
CA PRO A 120 16.87 -6.52 2.36
C PRO A 120 17.65 -5.69 3.36
N ALA A 121 17.55 -5.98 4.66
CA ALA A 121 18.22 -5.19 5.69
C ALA A 121 19.75 -5.29 5.58
N ARG A 122 20.27 -6.48 5.32
CA ARG A 122 21.70 -6.72 5.12
C ARG A 122 22.20 -6.08 3.83
N ALA A 123 21.48 -6.24 2.72
CA ALA A 123 21.80 -5.60 1.44
C ALA A 123 21.86 -4.06 1.58
N VAL A 124 20.89 -3.45 2.25
CA VAL A 124 20.88 -2.01 2.54
C VAL A 124 22.10 -1.59 3.35
N ALA A 125 22.50 -2.38 4.36
CA ALA A 125 23.69 -2.11 5.14
C ALA A 125 24.98 -2.19 4.30
N VAL A 126 25.09 -3.15 3.38
CA VAL A 126 26.23 -3.27 2.45
C VAL A 126 26.31 -2.04 1.54
N LEU A 127 25.19 -1.65 0.92
CA LEU A 127 25.15 -0.54 -0.02
C LEU A 127 25.49 0.80 0.65
N ASN A 128 24.97 1.03 1.86
CA ASN A 128 25.34 2.20 2.65
C ASN A 128 26.83 2.18 3.01
N ARG A 129 27.35 1.04 3.51
CA ARG A 129 28.77 0.91 3.85
C ARG A 129 29.68 1.17 2.64
N ALA A 130 29.33 0.67 1.46
CA ALA A 130 30.08 0.92 0.24
C ALA A 130 30.12 2.42 -0.10
N ALA A 131 28.97 3.10 -0.01
CA ALA A 131 28.91 4.54 -0.23
C ALA A 131 29.65 5.35 0.85
N ASP A 132 29.73 4.85 2.09
CA ASP A 132 30.48 5.48 3.19
C ASP A 132 31.99 5.49 2.96
N GLN A 133 32.50 4.55 2.15
CA GLN A 133 33.92 4.50 1.80
C GLN A 133 34.31 5.57 0.76
N VAL A 134 33.35 6.18 0.07
CA VAL A 134 33.62 7.14 -1.00
C VAL A 134 33.83 8.53 -0.42
N ALA A 135 35.05 9.06 -0.56
CA ALA A 135 35.41 10.40 -0.10
C ALA A 135 34.60 11.48 -0.83
N PRO A 136 34.16 12.59 -0.19
CA PRO A 136 33.36 13.64 -0.84
C PRO A 136 34.01 14.27 -2.09
N GLN A 137 35.34 14.30 -2.14
CA GLN A 137 36.15 14.83 -3.23
C GLN A 137 36.55 13.79 -4.29
N ALA A 138 36.05 12.55 -4.18
CA ALA A 138 36.35 11.50 -5.15
C ALA A 138 35.88 11.87 -6.57
N HIS A 139 36.44 11.19 -7.56
CA HIS A 139 36.08 11.37 -8.96
C HIS A 139 34.55 11.29 -9.18
N LEU A 140 34.01 12.15 -10.07
CA LEU A 140 32.57 12.28 -10.26
C LEU A 140 31.88 10.96 -10.64
N ALA A 141 32.55 10.10 -11.42
CA ALA A 141 32.01 8.79 -11.77
C ALA A 141 31.82 7.89 -10.52
N ILE A 142 32.74 7.95 -9.57
CA ILE A 142 32.65 7.22 -8.29
C ILE A 142 31.50 7.78 -7.45
N GLN A 143 31.35 9.12 -7.39
CA GLN A 143 30.23 9.77 -6.70
C GLN A 143 28.87 9.32 -7.28
N ARG A 144 28.73 9.29 -8.60
CA ARG A 144 27.52 8.82 -9.28
C ARG A 144 27.22 7.35 -8.96
N ALA A 145 28.23 6.49 -8.97
CA ALA A 145 28.08 5.07 -8.64
C ALA A 145 27.69 4.85 -7.17
N ALA A 146 28.30 5.59 -6.23
CA ALA A 146 27.95 5.55 -4.82
C ALA A 146 26.52 6.05 -4.56
N CYS A 147 26.13 7.14 -5.23
CA CYS A 147 24.78 7.67 -5.19
C CYS A 147 23.75 6.65 -5.70
N ARG A 148 24.06 5.94 -6.81
CA ARG A 148 23.25 4.82 -7.30
C ARG A 148 23.13 3.73 -6.24
N ALA A 149 24.22 3.29 -5.61
CA ALA A 149 24.17 2.26 -4.56
C ALA A 149 23.23 2.64 -3.41
N VAL A 150 23.30 3.86 -2.89
CA VAL A 150 22.38 4.34 -1.84
C VAL A 150 20.93 4.39 -2.33
N ALA A 151 20.69 4.86 -3.56
CA ALA A 151 19.35 4.89 -4.14
C ALA A 151 18.73 3.48 -4.27
N HIS A 152 19.50 2.48 -4.70
CA HIS A 152 19.05 1.08 -4.72
C HIS A 152 18.73 0.57 -3.31
N GLY A 153 19.55 0.91 -2.30
CA GLY A 153 19.25 0.61 -0.90
C GLY A 153 17.94 1.27 -0.42
N ALA A 154 17.69 2.50 -0.85
CA ALA A 154 16.46 3.23 -0.54
C ALA A 154 15.21 2.57 -1.17
N PHE A 155 15.34 2.01 -2.37
CA PHE A 155 14.27 1.23 -2.99
C PHE A 155 13.96 -0.06 -2.23
N LEU A 156 14.98 -0.80 -1.81
CA LEU A 156 14.80 -2.03 -1.03
C LEU A 156 14.07 -1.79 0.29
N THR A 157 14.31 -0.64 0.93
CA THR A 157 13.60 -0.25 2.17
C THR A 157 12.16 0.17 1.92
N ALA A 158 11.85 0.70 0.73
CA ALA A 158 10.49 1.08 0.35
C ALA A 158 9.62 -0.15 0.02
N THR A 159 10.22 -1.25 -0.45
CA THR A 159 9.52 -2.51 -0.75
C THR A 159 9.41 -3.46 0.44
N ALA A 160 10.21 -3.26 1.49
CA ALA A 160 10.15 -4.06 2.70
C ALA A 160 8.83 -3.81 3.47
N PRO A 161 8.28 -4.83 4.17
CA PRO A 161 7.15 -4.64 5.08
C PRO A 161 7.46 -3.52 6.09
N VAL A 162 6.59 -2.51 6.14
CA VAL A 162 6.79 -1.38 7.05
C VAL A 162 6.45 -1.84 8.46
N ALA A 163 7.40 -1.71 9.39
CA ALA A 163 7.11 -1.89 10.81
C ALA A 163 5.94 -0.98 11.21
N ASP A 164 4.99 -1.51 11.99
CA ASP A 164 3.75 -0.80 12.27
C ASP A 164 3.97 0.59 12.90
N GLY A 165 3.20 1.56 12.39
CA GLY A 165 3.12 2.93 12.89
C GLY A 165 4.11 3.92 12.28
N ASP A 166 3.99 5.17 12.71
CA ASP A 166 4.72 6.31 12.13
C ASP A 166 6.25 6.18 12.19
N ARG A 167 6.78 5.42 13.15
CA ARG A 167 8.23 5.19 13.28
C ARG A 167 8.77 4.39 12.10
N GLY A 168 8.10 3.29 11.72
CA GLY A 168 8.50 2.49 10.58
C GLY A 168 8.39 3.29 9.27
N ILE A 169 7.30 4.05 9.11
CA ILE A 169 7.11 4.95 7.96
C ILE A 169 8.25 5.98 7.87
N ARG A 170 8.63 6.63 8.97
CA ARG A 170 9.75 7.59 8.98
C ARG A 170 11.09 6.95 8.66
N GLN A 171 11.32 5.70 9.05
CA GLN A 171 12.56 4.97 8.74
C GLN A 171 12.73 4.73 7.24
N GLN A 172 11.64 4.58 6.47
CA GLN A 172 11.71 4.46 5.01
C GLN A 172 12.30 5.69 4.33
N ALA A 173 12.23 6.87 4.96
CA ALA A 173 12.80 8.09 4.42
C ALA A 173 14.31 8.24 4.71
N GLU A 174 14.89 7.47 5.63
CA GLU A 174 16.29 7.66 6.05
C GLU A 174 17.31 7.48 4.92
N PRO A 175 17.25 6.43 4.09
CA PRO A 175 18.18 6.28 2.97
C PRO A 175 18.07 7.41 1.94
N TRP A 176 16.85 7.92 1.71
CA TRP A 176 16.62 9.09 0.86
C TRP A 176 17.19 10.37 1.49
N ARG A 177 17.13 10.52 2.82
CA ARG A 177 17.77 11.65 3.53
C ARG A 177 19.28 11.60 3.43
N THR A 178 19.89 10.41 3.48
CA THR A 178 21.33 10.22 3.25
C THR A 178 21.75 10.72 1.87
N LEU A 179 20.97 10.42 0.82
CA LEU A 179 21.21 10.96 -0.52
C LEU A 179 21.22 12.50 -0.51
N LEU A 180 20.19 13.12 0.07
CA LEU A 180 20.09 14.57 0.15
C LEU A 180 21.25 15.18 0.94
N HIS A 181 21.64 14.58 2.06
CA HIS A 181 22.71 15.12 2.89
C HIS A 181 24.06 15.11 2.16
N ARG A 182 24.40 13.98 1.53
CA ARG A 182 25.73 13.77 0.93
C ARG A 182 25.96 14.56 -0.34
N TRP A 183 24.98 14.58 -1.22
CA TRP A 183 25.13 15.16 -2.56
C TRP A 183 24.42 16.50 -2.73
N SER A 184 23.90 17.08 -1.64
CA SER A 184 23.34 18.44 -1.68
C SER A 184 24.33 19.44 -2.28
N GLY A 185 23.82 20.29 -3.17
CA GLY A 185 24.63 21.33 -3.83
C GLY A 185 25.50 20.83 -4.99
N SER A 186 25.44 19.54 -5.35
CA SER A 186 26.09 19.05 -6.57
C SER A 186 25.54 19.77 -7.81
N GLY A 187 26.43 20.22 -8.70
CA GLY A 187 26.07 20.75 -10.02
C GLY A 187 25.84 19.66 -11.07
N ASP A 188 26.16 18.40 -10.75
CA ASP A 188 26.06 17.28 -11.68
C ASP A 188 24.60 16.89 -11.96
N VAL A 189 24.26 16.72 -13.24
CA VAL A 189 22.88 16.40 -13.68
C VAL A 189 22.40 15.07 -13.11
N ILE A 190 23.24 14.02 -13.13
CA ILE A 190 22.85 12.68 -12.66
C ILE A 190 22.63 12.69 -11.15
N LEU A 191 23.53 13.32 -10.39
CA LEU A 191 23.35 13.48 -8.95
C LEU A 191 22.11 14.33 -8.62
N ARG A 192 21.88 15.46 -9.30
CA ARG A 192 20.67 16.29 -9.10
C ARG A 192 19.39 15.54 -9.44
N TRP A 193 19.40 14.68 -10.45
CA TRP A 193 18.28 13.79 -10.75
C TRP A 193 18.00 12.81 -9.60
N ARG A 194 19.04 12.19 -9.01
CA ARG A 194 18.89 11.34 -7.81
C ARG A 194 18.40 12.13 -6.59
N LEU A 195 18.83 13.38 -6.42
CA LEU A 195 18.29 14.27 -5.39
C LEU A 195 16.80 14.56 -5.63
N ALA A 196 16.38 14.76 -6.88
CA ALA A 196 14.97 14.98 -7.23
C ALA A 196 14.13 13.76 -6.85
N GLN A 197 14.63 12.57 -7.17
CA GLN A 197 14.04 11.30 -6.75
C GLN A 197 13.94 11.18 -5.22
N ALA A 198 15.00 11.51 -4.48
CA ALA A 198 14.99 11.49 -3.02
C ALA A 198 13.97 12.46 -2.42
N HIS A 199 13.91 13.69 -2.93
CA HIS A 199 12.91 14.68 -2.56
C HIS A 199 11.49 14.15 -2.81
N PHE A 200 11.23 13.59 -3.99
CA PHE A 200 9.94 13.03 -4.35
C PHE A 200 9.51 11.91 -3.39
N HIS A 201 10.37 10.91 -3.15
CA HIS A 201 10.05 9.79 -2.25
C HIS A 201 9.85 10.24 -0.80
N ILE A 202 10.65 11.19 -0.29
CA ILE A 202 10.44 11.76 1.04
C ILE A 202 9.09 12.48 1.11
N GLY A 203 8.69 13.20 0.05
CA GLY A 203 7.36 13.80 -0.04
C GLY A 203 6.24 12.77 0.07
N LEU A 204 6.35 11.64 -0.63
CA LEU A 204 5.38 10.53 -0.52
C LEU A 204 5.32 9.95 0.91
N VAL A 205 6.45 9.87 1.63
CA VAL A 205 6.47 9.45 3.04
C VAL A 205 5.74 10.45 3.95
N HIS A 206 5.92 11.76 3.73
CA HIS A 206 5.19 12.78 4.48
C HIS A 206 3.68 12.70 4.28
N LEU A 207 3.20 12.34 3.08
CA LEU A 207 1.77 12.10 2.85
C LEU A 207 1.23 10.96 3.73
N LEU A 208 1.97 9.86 3.86
CA LEU A 208 1.57 8.74 4.74
C LEU A 208 1.51 9.14 6.23
N LEU A 209 2.28 10.15 6.63
CA LEU A 209 2.24 10.73 7.98
C LEU A 209 1.15 11.80 8.16
N GLY A 210 0.45 12.17 7.08
CA GLY A 210 -0.54 13.25 7.07
C GLY A 210 0.06 14.65 7.13
N GLU A 211 1.30 14.81 6.65
CA GLU A 211 2.09 16.05 6.70
C GLU A 211 2.10 16.75 5.32
N ASP A 212 0.93 17.15 4.81
CA ASP A 212 0.75 17.70 3.44
C ASP A 212 1.68 18.87 3.11
N ALA A 213 1.87 19.82 4.04
CA ALA A 213 2.76 20.96 3.82
C ALA A 213 4.22 20.52 3.63
N ALA A 214 4.68 19.58 4.46
CA ALA A 214 6.02 19.01 4.32
C ALA A 214 6.15 18.20 3.02
N ALA A 215 5.07 17.56 2.56
CA ALA A 215 5.05 16.90 1.27
C ALA A 215 5.16 17.90 0.10
N ASP A 216 4.40 19.01 0.08
CA ASP A 216 4.50 20.05 -0.96
C ASP A 216 5.91 20.66 -1.00
N ASP A 217 6.51 20.95 0.16
CA ASP A 217 7.88 21.47 0.25
C ASP A 217 8.90 20.50 -0.36
N ARG A 218 8.72 19.19 -0.12
CA ARG A 218 9.61 18.16 -0.67
C ARG A 218 9.42 18.00 -2.16
N PHE A 219 8.20 17.99 -2.67
CA PHE A 219 7.93 17.98 -4.11
C PHE A 219 8.47 19.25 -4.80
N ALA A 220 8.39 20.41 -4.14
CA ALA A 220 9.00 21.65 -4.63
C ALA A 220 10.52 21.52 -4.71
N GLY A 221 11.15 20.89 -3.72
CA GLY A 221 12.57 20.55 -3.73
C GLY A 221 12.95 19.63 -4.90
N ALA A 222 12.10 18.68 -5.27
CA ALA A 222 12.31 17.84 -6.46
C ALA A 222 12.29 18.67 -7.76
N THR A 223 11.30 19.55 -7.93
CA THR A 223 11.22 20.46 -9.08
C THR A 223 12.42 21.40 -9.15
N ALA A 224 12.87 21.93 -8.01
CA ALA A 224 14.00 22.86 -7.95
C ALA A 224 15.32 22.24 -8.42
N GLN A 225 15.46 20.90 -8.38
CA GLN A 225 16.62 20.22 -8.91
C GLN A 225 16.77 20.38 -10.43
N TRP A 226 15.74 20.80 -11.16
CA TRP A 226 15.82 21.09 -12.59
C TRP A 226 16.35 22.49 -12.92
N ASN A 227 16.20 23.45 -11.99
CA ASN A 227 16.45 24.87 -12.28
C ASN A 227 17.92 25.11 -12.69
N GLY A 228 18.11 25.76 -13.85
CA GLY A 228 19.41 26.14 -14.36
C GLY A 228 20.27 24.99 -14.90
N LEU A 229 19.72 23.79 -15.08
CA LEU A 229 20.42 22.69 -15.73
C LEU A 229 20.38 22.82 -17.25
N ALA A 230 21.56 22.86 -17.87
CA ALA A 230 21.71 22.51 -19.27
C ALA A 230 21.88 20.98 -19.34
N VAL A 231 20.86 20.29 -19.85
CA VAL A 231 20.93 18.84 -20.04
C VAL A 231 21.32 18.59 -21.49
N ASP A 232 22.46 17.95 -21.68
CA ASP A 232 22.87 17.42 -22.98
C ASP A 232 21.86 16.35 -23.43
N ALA A 233 21.49 16.34 -24.71
CA ALA A 233 20.56 15.36 -25.28
C ALA A 233 21.00 13.91 -24.99
N THR A 234 22.31 13.64 -24.97
CA THR A 234 22.86 12.30 -24.66
C THR A 234 22.58 11.87 -23.21
N VAL A 235 22.64 12.80 -22.25
CA VAL A 235 22.32 12.53 -20.83
C VAL A 235 20.80 12.47 -20.61
N ALA A 236 20.03 13.18 -21.43
CA ALA A 236 18.56 13.13 -21.37
C ALA A 236 17.99 11.77 -21.80
N GLU A 237 18.61 11.09 -22.77
CA GLU A 237 18.21 9.75 -23.21
C GLU A 237 18.51 8.66 -22.15
N GLU A 238 19.55 8.85 -21.34
CA GLU A 238 19.93 7.91 -20.26
C GLU A 238 19.14 8.11 -18.96
N LEU A 239 18.54 9.29 -18.77
CA LEU A 239 17.82 9.64 -17.55
C LEU A 239 16.30 9.49 -17.76
N ASP A 240 15.65 8.80 -16.83
CA ASP A 240 14.20 8.92 -16.64
C ASP A 240 13.90 10.34 -16.09
N THR A 241 13.98 11.34 -16.97
CA THR A 241 13.83 12.78 -16.65
C THR A 241 12.46 13.10 -16.04
N GLU A 242 11.54 12.15 -16.05
CA GLU A 242 10.22 12.24 -15.44
C GLU A 242 10.29 12.64 -13.97
N TYR A 243 11.33 12.29 -13.19
CA TYR A 243 11.40 12.69 -11.77
C TYR A 243 11.39 14.21 -11.54
N PHE A 244 11.92 14.99 -12.48
CA PHE A 244 11.82 16.45 -12.40
C PHE A 244 10.38 16.91 -12.61
N ALA A 245 9.67 16.32 -13.59
CA ALA A 245 8.27 16.60 -13.87
C ALA A 245 7.33 16.08 -12.77
N ARG A 246 7.63 14.92 -12.17
CA ARG A 246 6.89 14.26 -11.08
C ARG A 246 6.74 15.18 -9.87
N GLY A 247 7.78 15.94 -9.52
CA GLY A 247 7.69 16.93 -8.43
C GLY A 247 6.62 18.00 -8.71
N ALA A 248 6.66 18.62 -9.89
CA ALA A 248 5.71 19.68 -10.24
C ALA A 248 4.27 19.13 -10.35
N TYR A 249 4.14 17.95 -10.94
CA TYR A 249 2.89 17.23 -11.06
C TYR A 249 2.28 16.91 -9.68
N ALA A 250 3.05 16.28 -8.80
CA ALA A 250 2.59 15.88 -7.48
C ALA A 250 2.08 17.07 -6.65
N ARG A 251 2.71 18.24 -6.78
CA ARG A 251 2.21 19.47 -6.12
C ARG A 251 0.85 19.89 -6.65
N ARG A 252 0.66 19.88 -7.98
CA ARG A 252 -0.62 20.22 -8.59
C ARG A 252 -1.72 19.27 -8.13
N ILE A 253 -1.43 17.96 -8.12
CA ILE A 253 -2.37 16.95 -7.64
C ILE A 253 -2.64 17.09 -6.14
N LEU A 254 -1.61 17.27 -5.31
CA LEU A 254 -1.80 17.44 -3.87
C LEU A 254 -2.71 18.62 -3.54
N ARG A 255 -2.66 19.70 -4.33
CA ARG A 255 -3.52 20.88 -4.19
C ARG A 255 -4.94 20.65 -4.72
N ALA A 256 -5.11 19.76 -5.70
CA ALA A 256 -6.40 19.42 -6.27
C ALA A 256 -7.15 18.33 -5.48
N VAL A 257 -6.42 17.47 -4.75
CA VAL A 257 -6.98 16.37 -3.97
C VAL A 257 -7.35 16.84 -2.56
N GLU A 258 -8.61 17.23 -2.41
CA GLU A 258 -9.18 17.67 -1.14
C GLU A 258 -9.86 16.50 -0.43
N LEU A 259 -9.20 15.96 0.59
CA LEU A 259 -9.74 14.92 1.46
C LEU A 259 -9.69 15.38 2.91
N PRO A 260 -10.73 15.13 3.72
CA PRO A 260 -10.75 15.53 5.11
C PRO A 260 -9.64 14.79 5.86
N SER A 261 -8.73 15.51 6.52
CA SER A 261 -7.61 14.92 7.28
C SER A 261 -8.02 14.35 8.64
N ARG A 262 -9.26 14.61 9.06
CA ARG A 262 -9.85 14.16 10.32
C ARG A 262 -11.14 13.42 10.03
N ALA A 263 -11.30 12.26 10.66
CA ALA A 263 -12.59 11.59 10.78
C ALA A 263 -13.50 12.42 11.70
N ALA A 264 -14.21 13.40 11.15
CA ALA A 264 -15.07 14.30 11.90
C ALA A 264 -16.13 13.51 12.71
N ASN A 265 -16.46 14.00 13.91
CA ASN A 265 -17.48 13.42 14.79
C ASN A 265 -17.20 12.00 15.34
N LEU A 266 -16.01 11.42 15.10
CA LEU A 266 -15.61 10.16 15.72
C LEU A 266 -15.21 10.37 17.19
N THR A 267 -16.11 10.02 18.12
CA THR A 267 -15.89 10.12 19.56
C THR A 267 -16.14 8.78 20.26
N ALA A 268 -15.58 8.59 21.45
CA ALA A 268 -15.86 7.38 22.23
C ALA A 268 -17.37 7.27 22.53
N GLU A 269 -18.02 8.42 22.76
CA GLU A 269 -19.46 8.51 22.98
C GLU A 269 -20.28 8.08 21.75
N SER A 270 -19.87 8.47 20.54
CA SER A 270 -20.55 8.07 19.30
C SER A 270 -20.40 6.59 19.00
N LEU A 271 -19.28 5.95 19.39
CA LEU A 271 -19.07 4.50 19.22
C LEU A 271 -19.80 3.67 20.29
N THR A 272 -20.06 4.23 21.47
CA THR A 272 -20.76 3.49 22.56
C THR A 272 -22.28 3.50 22.44
N ARG A 273 -22.87 4.32 21.55
CA ARG A 273 -24.34 4.46 21.42
C ARG A 273 -25.07 3.29 20.73
N PRO A 274 -24.47 2.47 19.83
CA PRO A 274 -25.20 1.34 19.22
C PRO A 274 -25.04 -0.01 19.94
N ALA A 275 -24.13 -0.14 20.91
CA ALA A 275 -23.91 -1.42 21.59
C ALA A 275 -25.00 -1.67 22.65
N ALA A 276 -26.05 -2.40 22.27
CA ALA A 276 -27.20 -2.75 23.10
C ALA A 276 -26.90 -3.64 24.33
N ASN A 277 -25.64 -3.85 24.73
CA ASN A 277 -25.29 -4.66 25.90
C ASN A 277 -24.42 -3.86 26.87
N ARG A 278 -24.97 -3.57 28.07
CA ARG A 278 -24.45 -2.62 29.07
C ARG A 278 -23.56 -3.22 30.16
N TRP A 279 -23.12 -4.46 30.04
CA TRP A 279 -22.53 -5.16 31.20
C TRP A 279 -21.08 -4.77 31.52
N ASP A 280 -20.38 -3.90 30.76
CA ASP A 280 -19.00 -3.55 31.12
C ASP A 280 -18.56 -2.10 30.77
N ARG A 281 -19.41 -1.11 31.09
CA ARG A 281 -19.25 0.34 30.74
C ARG A 281 -17.87 0.99 31.01
N ARG A 282 -17.08 0.52 31.97
CA ARG A 282 -15.71 1.07 32.23
C ARG A 282 -14.66 0.46 31.31
N ARG A 283 -14.73 -0.85 31.06
CA ARG A 283 -13.86 -1.58 30.13
C ARG A 283 -14.17 -1.16 28.68
N GLU A 284 -15.45 -1.02 28.37
CA GLU A 284 -15.98 -0.53 27.09
C GLU A 284 -15.55 0.91 26.77
N ARG A 285 -15.49 1.83 27.74
CA ARG A 285 -15.04 3.22 27.48
C ARG A 285 -13.55 3.30 27.15
N HIS A 286 -12.71 2.51 27.81
CA HIS A 286 -11.28 2.48 27.49
C HIS A 286 -11.06 1.86 26.11
N GLN A 287 -11.71 0.73 25.84
CA GLN A 287 -11.70 0.07 24.54
C GLN A 287 -12.25 0.97 23.43
N ALA A 288 -13.34 1.70 23.67
CA ALA A 288 -13.89 2.67 22.71
C ALA A 288 -12.92 3.81 22.41
N LYS A 289 -12.19 4.33 23.42
CA LYS A 289 -11.15 5.35 23.18
C LYS A 289 -10.00 4.80 22.34
N GLU A 290 -9.60 3.55 22.54
CA GLU A 290 -8.59 2.89 21.72
C GLU A 290 -9.07 2.67 20.28
N LEU A 291 -10.30 2.21 20.10
CA LEU A 291 -10.93 2.04 18.78
C LEU A 291 -11.04 3.39 18.04
N VAL A 292 -11.44 4.47 18.73
CA VAL A 292 -11.45 5.83 18.15
C VAL A 292 -10.05 6.23 17.69
N ARG A 293 -9.03 6.01 18.51
CA ARG A 293 -7.64 6.33 18.13
C ARG A 293 -7.17 5.50 16.94
N ALA A 294 -7.49 4.21 16.92
CA ALA A 294 -7.18 3.32 15.81
C ALA A 294 -7.87 3.75 14.51
N ALA A 295 -9.17 4.05 14.55
CA ALA A 295 -9.93 4.55 13.41
C ALA A 295 -9.41 5.91 12.92
N GLN A 296 -9.10 6.85 13.82
CA GLN A 296 -8.52 8.15 13.45
C GLN A 296 -7.14 8.00 12.80
N HIS A 297 -6.30 7.12 13.35
CA HIS A 297 -5.00 6.82 12.78
C HIS A 297 -5.15 6.17 11.40
N ARG A 298 -6.03 5.17 11.26
CA ARG A 298 -6.32 4.49 10.01
C ARG A 298 -6.84 5.45 8.94
N HIS A 299 -7.83 6.29 9.29
CA HIS A 299 -8.37 7.30 8.37
C HIS A 299 -7.27 8.26 7.91
N ARG A 300 -6.47 8.82 8.83
CA ARG A 300 -5.38 9.74 8.45
C ARG A 300 -4.38 9.07 7.52
N ARG A 301 -3.98 7.84 7.84
CA ARG A 301 -3.08 7.05 7.00
C ARG A 301 -3.69 6.79 5.62
N SER A 302 -4.96 6.44 5.55
CA SER A 302 -5.67 6.18 4.30
C SER A 302 -5.87 7.42 3.44
N VAL A 303 -6.08 8.60 4.04
CA VAL A 303 -6.01 9.88 3.31
C VAL A 303 -4.63 10.06 2.68
N GLY A 304 -3.58 9.80 3.46
CA GLY A 304 -2.19 9.84 3.00
C GLY A 304 -1.89 8.85 1.87
N GLU A 305 -2.41 7.63 1.95
CA GLU A 305 -2.29 6.58 0.91
C GLU A 305 -2.97 7.01 -0.38
N VAL A 306 -4.20 7.51 -0.33
CA VAL A 306 -4.92 7.99 -1.52
C VAL A 306 -4.19 9.16 -2.17
N LYS A 307 -3.76 10.15 -1.38
CA LYS A 307 -2.97 11.29 -1.89
C LYS A 307 -1.65 10.83 -2.51
N ARG A 308 -0.96 9.90 -1.86
CA ARG A 308 0.28 9.30 -2.38
C ARG A 308 0.03 8.62 -3.73
N TRP A 309 -1.01 7.80 -3.85
CA TRP A 309 -1.36 7.12 -5.10
C TRP A 309 -1.66 8.12 -6.22
N CYS A 310 -2.42 9.17 -5.94
CA CYS A 310 -2.69 10.22 -6.92
C CYS A 310 -1.40 10.95 -7.33
N CYS A 311 -0.51 11.27 -6.38
CA CYS A 311 0.74 11.99 -6.67
C CYS A 311 1.77 11.17 -7.46
N CYS A 312 1.78 9.84 -7.34
CA CYS A 312 2.63 8.96 -8.14
C CYS A 312 1.95 8.41 -9.38
N GLY A 313 0.65 8.63 -9.50
CA GLY A 313 -0.18 8.16 -10.59
C GLY A 313 -0.56 6.71 -10.59
N GLN A 314 -0.60 6.13 -9.40
CA GLN A 314 -1.10 4.81 -9.16
C GLN A 314 -2.64 4.81 -9.22
N PRO A 315 -3.26 3.99 -10.09
CA PRO A 315 -4.71 3.83 -10.10
C PRO A 315 -5.19 3.13 -8.83
N PHE A 316 -6.43 3.43 -8.43
CA PHE A 316 -7.10 2.75 -7.32
C PHE A 316 -8.59 2.52 -7.65
N ALA A 317 -9.19 1.54 -6.96
CA ALA A 317 -10.62 1.28 -7.02
C ALA A 317 -11.33 1.87 -5.79
N LEU A 318 -12.50 2.47 -5.99
CA LEU A 318 -13.36 2.97 -4.93
C LEU A 318 -14.46 1.97 -4.64
N LEU A 319 -14.50 1.44 -3.42
CA LEU A 319 -15.58 0.61 -2.93
C LEU A 319 -16.64 1.48 -2.24
N LEU A 320 -17.75 1.69 -2.94
CA LEU A 320 -18.98 2.25 -2.41
C LEU A 320 -19.80 1.11 -1.83
N ARG A 321 -19.58 0.84 -0.55
CA ARG A 321 -20.43 -0.07 0.21
C ARG A 321 -21.59 0.74 0.73
N ASN A 322 -22.79 0.42 0.23
CA ASN A 322 -24.03 0.96 0.76
C ASN A 322 -23.95 0.95 2.28
N PHE A 323 -24.13 2.13 2.92
CA PHE A 323 -24.02 2.38 4.36
C PHE A 323 -24.19 1.07 5.13
N GLY A 324 -23.10 0.55 5.73
CA GLY A 324 -23.08 -0.78 6.36
C GLY A 324 -24.12 -0.99 7.48
N LEU A 325 -24.94 0.02 7.73
CA LEU A 325 -26.11 0.03 8.57
C LEU A 325 -27.32 -0.46 7.74
N LEU A 326 -27.67 -1.75 7.82
CA LEU A 326 -29.01 -2.20 7.52
C LEU A 326 -29.98 -1.44 8.42
N GLU A 327 -30.79 -0.58 7.82
CA GLU A 327 -31.90 0.07 8.50
C GLU A 327 -33.08 -0.90 8.53
N TRP A 328 -33.39 -1.42 9.70
CA TRP A 328 -34.57 -2.22 9.94
C TRP A 328 -35.66 -1.32 10.50
N THR A 329 -36.83 -1.39 9.87
CA THR A 329 -38.03 -0.73 10.38
C THR A 329 -38.86 -1.74 11.15
N VAL A 330 -39.21 -1.40 12.38
CA VAL A 330 -40.13 -2.21 13.18
C VAL A 330 -41.39 -1.42 13.45
N ARG A 331 -42.55 -2.03 13.17
CA ARG A 331 -43.85 -1.50 13.54
C ARG A 331 -44.06 -1.64 15.04
N GLN A 332 -44.51 -0.58 15.70
CA GLN A 332 -44.84 -0.61 17.10
C GLN A 332 -46.16 -1.39 17.29
N PRO A 333 -46.23 -2.38 18.20
CA PRO A 333 -47.47 -3.08 18.49
C PRO A 333 -48.53 -2.08 19.00
N GLY A 334 -49.66 -1.96 18.28
CA GLY A 334 -50.79 -1.10 18.67
C GLY A 334 -50.88 0.27 17.98
N SER A 335 -50.03 0.59 17.00
CA SER A 335 -50.24 1.79 16.17
C SER A 335 -51.22 1.50 15.03
N ASP A 336 -52.45 2.00 15.14
CA ASP A 336 -53.46 1.91 14.07
C ASP A 336 -53.01 2.64 12.79
N ASP A 337 -53.50 2.16 11.64
CA ASP A 337 -53.16 2.57 10.26
C ASP A 337 -53.47 4.05 9.91
N THR A 338 -53.86 4.87 10.88
CA THR A 338 -54.30 6.26 10.68
C THR A 338 -53.45 7.28 11.45
N GLY A 339 -52.16 7.38 11.11
CA GLY A 339 -51.38 8.60 11.39
C GLY A 339 -50.00 8.43 12.03
N GLY A 340 -49.01 8.00 11.23
CA GLY A 340 -47.75 8.73 11.07
C GLY A 340 -46.61 8.63 12.10
N ARG A 341 -46.73 7.98 13.27
CA ARG A 341 -45.59 7.95 14.25
C ARG A 341 -45.43 6.64 15.04
N GLY A 342 -45.34 5.49 14.35
CA GLY A 342 -45.22 4.17 15.01
C GLY A 342 -44.04 3.30 14.56
N PHE A 343 -42.96 3.87 13.99
CA PHE A 343 -41.83 3.08 13.51
C PHE A 343 -40.54 3.41 14.26
N HIS A 344 -39.84 2.38 14.73
CA HIS A 344 -38.47 2.49 15.19
C HIS A 344 -37.51 2.01 14.10
N GLN A 345 -36.48 2.82 13.81
CA GLN A 345 -35.38 2.42 12.93
C GLN A 345 -34.23 1.90 13.79
N VAL A 346 -33.85 0.64 13.56
CA VAL A 346 -32.67 0.02 14.18
C VAL A 346 -31.64 -0.24 13.10
N GLN A 347 -30.40 0.17 13.34
CA GLN A 347 -29.31 -0.02 12.40
C GLN A 347 -28.46 -1.23 12.82
N THR A 348 -28.29 -2.22 11.94
CA THR A 348 -27.44 -3.41 12.18
C THR A 348 -26.54 -3.73 11.00
N PHE A 349 -25.53 -4.57 11.19
CA PHE A 349 -24.63 -5.01 10.11
C PHE A 349 -24.92 -6.46 9.74
N THR A 350 -25.06 -6.73 8.44
CA THR A 350 -25.01 -8.09 7.88
C THR A 350 -23.57 -8.57 7.83
N TYR A 351 -23.36 -9.78 8.34
CA TYR A 351 -22.05 -10.45 8.38
C TYR A 351 -21.82 -11.37 7.18
N GLN A 352 -22.80 -11.54 6.28
CA GLN A 352 -22.61 -12.33 5.08
C GLN A 352 -21.85 -11.51 4.03
N ARG A 353 -20.78 -12.11 3.53
CA ARG A 353 -19.74 -11.48 2.73
C ARG A 353 -19.59 -12.18 1.38
N ARG A 354 -20.70 -12.49 0.68
CA ARG A 354 -20.59 -13.25 -0.58
C ARG A 354 -19.81 -12.44 -1.61
N GLY A 355 -19.87 -11.12 -1.58
CA GLY A 355 -19.10 -10.23 -2.47
C GLY A 355 -17.59 -10.14 -2.20
N ASP A 356 -17.08 -10.62 -1.06
CA ASP A 356 -15.67 -10.43 -0.66
C ASP A 356 -14.68 -10.96 -1.69
N HIS A 357 -14.97 -12.15 -2.26
CA HIS A 357 -14.09 -12.75 -3.24
C HIS A 357 -14.00 -11.89 -4.51
N VAL A 358 -15.12 -11.33 -4.99
CA VAL A 358 -15.13 -10.44 -6.16
C VAL A 358 -14.36 -9.15 -5.88
N VAL A 359 -14.60 -8.54 -4.72
CA VAL A 359 -13.88 -7.33 -4.31
C VAL A 359 -12.38 -7.61 -4.21
N ARG A 360 -11.98 -8.74 -3.60
CA ARG A 360 -10.57 -9.15 -3.53
C ARG A 360 -9.96 -9.39 -4.91
N GLU A 361 -10.70 -10.02 -5.84
CA GLU A 361 -10.22 -10.20 -7.22
C GLU A 361 -10.00 -8.87 -7.93
N LEU A 362 -10.91 -7.91 -7.78
CA LEU A 362 -10.77 -6.56 -8.33
C LEU A 362 -9.60 -5.80 -7.66
N GLY A 363 -9.33 -6.10 -6.38
CA GLY A 363 -8.25 -5.50 -5.59
C GLY A 363 -6.88 -6.15 -5.78
N ARG A 364 -6.73 -7.15 -6.66
CA ARG A 364 -5.43 -7.79 -6.92
C ARG A 364 -4.45 -6.87 -7.65
N GLU A 365 -4.97 -6.09 -8.61
CA GLU A 365 -4.15 -5.28 -9.51
C GLU A 365 -4.05 -3.82 -9.05
N VAL A 366 -5.04 -3.32 -8.31
CA VAL A 366 -5.09 -1.95 -7.79
C VAL A 366 -5.54 -1.93 -6.34
N PRO A 367 -5.03 -1.00 -5.51
CA PRO A 367 -5.52 -0.84 -4.16
C PRO A 367 -6.99 -0.39 -4.13
N ILE A 368 -7.70 -0.80 -3.09
CA ILE A 368 -9.08 -0.46 -2.83
C ILE A 368 -9.17 0.59 -1.73
N VAL A 369 -9.95 1.63 -2.00
CA VAL A 369 -10.40 2.62 -1.02
C VAL A 369 -11.83 2.31 -0.65
N GLN A 370 -12.09 2.02 0.62
CA GLN A 370 -13.45 1.91 1.13
C GLN A 370 -13.82 3.19 1.87
N VAL A 371 -15.03 3.67 1.63
CA VAL A 371 -15.62 4.75 2.41
C VAL A 371 -16.62 4.15 3.40
N ALA A 372 -16.58 4.61 4.64
CA ALA A 372 -17.46 4.15 5.70
C ALA A 372 -17.87 5.34 6.57
N THR A 373 -19.03 5.25 7.22
CA THR A 373 -19.46 6.33 8.13
C THR A 373 -18.57 6.34 9.37
N SER A 374 -18.38 7.50 9.99
CA SER A 374 -17.68 7.56 11.27
C SER A 374 -18.40 6.72 12.34
N GLN A 375 -19.73 6.59 12.27
CA GLN A 375 -20.49 5.77 13.22
C GLN A 375 -20.24 4.26 13.05
N SER A 376 -19.94 3.81 11.83
CA SER A 376 -19.65 2.40 11.54
C SER A 376 -18.23 1.97 11.89
N ALA A 377 -17.33 2.91 12.17
CA ALA A 377 -15.90 2.62 12.40
C ALA A 377 -15.66 1.68 13.58
N GLY A 378 -16.38 1.84 14.70
CA GLY A 378 -16.21 0.99 15.89
C GLY A 378 -16.60 -0.47 15.63
N LEU A 379 -17.67 -0.67 14.86
CA LEU A 379 -18.20 -1.99 14.54
C LEU A 379 -17.35 -2.71 13.48
N GLU A 380 -16.82 -1.99 12.49
CA GLU A 380 -15.86 -2.56 11.54
C GLU A 380 -14.57 -2.99 12.22
N LEU A 381 -14.01 -2.14 13.09
CA LEU A 381 -12.78 -2.45 13.81
C LEU A 381 -12.93 -3.63 14.79
N ASP A 382 -14.08 -3.72 15.47
CA ASP A 382 -14.38 -4.89 16.29
C ASP A 382 -14.55 -6.15 15.42
N SER A 383 -15.15 -6.05 14.23
CA SER A 383 -15.32 -7.20 13.32
C SER A 383 -13.99 -7.78 12.80
N TRP A 384 -12.94 -6.97 12.62
CA TRP A 384 -11.64 -7.48 12.15
C TRP A 384 -10.98 -8.41 13.16
N ARG A 385 -11.23 -8.18 14.46
CA ARG A 385 -10.72 -9.05 15.53
C ARG A 385 -11.25 -10.47 15.42
N PHE A 386 -12.44 -10.64 14.82
CA PHE A 386 -13.11 -11.94 14.71
C PHE A 386 -13.04 -12.56 13.32
N HIS A 387 -12.81 -11.77 12.26
CA HIS A 387 -13.00 -12.21 10.87
C HIS A 387 -11.81 -11.95 9.94
N GLY A 388 -10.68 -11.46 10.45
CA GLY A 388 -9.44 -11.30 9.68
C GLY A 388 -9.31 -9.95 8.97
N GLU A 389 -8.39 -9.90 7.99
CA GLU A 389 -7.91 -8.68 7.35
C GLU A 389 -9.01 -7.83 6.66
N PRO A 390 -8.86 -6.49 6.65
CA PRO A 390 -9.78 -5.60 5.94
C PRO A 390 -9.74 -5.86 4.43
N LEU A 391 -10.90 -5.77 3.76
CA LEU A 391 -11.01 -5.93 2.30
C LEU A 391 -10.30 -4.82 1.52
N ALA A 392 -10.23 -3.63 2.11
CA ALA A 392 -9.67 -2.45 1.49
C ALA A 392 -8.36 -2.04 2.16
N GLN A 393 -7.35 -1.73 1.33
CA GLN A 393 -6.05 -1.26 1.75
C GLN A 393 -6.15 0.13 2.40
N ALA A 394 -7.07 0.98 1.93
CA ALA A 394 -7.36 2.28 2.51
C ALA A 394 -8.83 2.39 2.95
N GLN A 395 -9.08 3.01 4.10
CA GLN A 395 -10.41 3.19 4.69
C GLN A 395 -10.62 4.61 5.20
N LEU A 396 -11.65 5.26 4.65
CA LEU A 396 -12.00 6.63 4.97
C LEU A 396 -13.29 6.67 5.79
N TYR A 397 -13.16 7.02 7.06
CA TYR A 397 -14.31 7.29 7.93
C TYR A 397 -14.83 8.73 7.77
N LEU A 398 -15.99 8.89 7.16
CA LEU A 398 -16.58 10.19 6.86
C LEU A 398 -17.79 10.51 7.73
N SER A 399 -17.96 11.81 8.02
CA SER A 399 -19.18 12.35 8.60
C SER A 399 -20.26 12.53 7.54
N ASN A 400 -21.52 12.66 7.95
CA ASN A 400 -22.63 12.92 7.01
C ASN A 400 -22.43 14.23 6.23
N ASP A 401 -21.88 15.26 6.90
CA ASP A 401 -21.70 16.60 6.29
C ASP A 401 -20.65 16.58 5.17
N SER A 402 -19.60 15.78 5.33
CA SER A 402 -18.50 15.66 4.36
C SER A 402 -18.68 14.51 3.36
N TRP A 403 -19.70 13.66 3.54
CA TRP A 403 -19.85 12.40 2.79
C TRP A 403 -19.95 12.63 1.30
N PHE A 404 -20.97 13.40 0.89
CA PHE A 404 -21.33 13.53 -0.52
C PHE A 404 -20.23 14.21 -1.33
N GLU A 405 -19.65 15.28 -0.79
CA GLU A 405 -18.54 16.00 -1.41
C GLU A 405 -17.31 15.09 -1.58
N THR A 406 -16.90 14.41 -0.50
CA THR A 406 -15.72 13.53 -0.54
C THR A 406 -15.94 12.32 -1.46
N VAL A 407 -17.13 11.69 -1.42
CA VAL A 407 -17.45 10.55 -2.29
C VAL A 407 -17.49 10.98 -3.76
N THR A 408 -18.09 12.13 -4.07
CA THR A 408 -18.09 12.66 -5.44
C THR A 408 -16.67 12.90 -5.93
N HIS A 409 -15.81 13.49 -5.08
CA HIS A 409 -14.40 13.70 -5.40
C HIS A 409 -13.64 12.38 -5.61
N LEU A 410 -13.87 11.37 -4.76
CA LEU A 410 -13.29 10.03 -4.92
C LEU A 410 -13.78 9.32 -6.18
N VAL A 411 -15.06 9.50 -6.57
CA VAL A 411 -15.60 8.99 -7.84
C VAL A 411 -14.85 9.58 -9.03
N THR A 412 -14.51 10.87 -8.98
CA THR A 412 -13.69 11.53 -10.00
C THR A 412 -12.29 10.93 -10.06
N LEU A 413 -11.65 10.73 -8.92
CA LEU A 413 -10.27 10.22 -8.81
C LEU A 413 -10.14 8.74 -9.17
N ALA A 414 -11.09 7.91 -8.76
CA ALA A 414 -11.00 6.46 -8.88
C ALA A 414 -11.00 6.02 -10.34
N GLU A 415 -10.27 4.94 -10.61
CA GLU A 415 -10.23 4.32 -11.93
C GLU A 415 -11.39 3.34 -12.13
N THR A 416 -11.83 2.70 -11.05
CA THR A 416 -12.96 1.78 -11.05
C THR A 416 -13.79 2.01 -9.82
N ILE A 417 -15.11 1.97 -9.99
CA ILE A 417 -16.07 2.21 -8.92
C ILE A 417 -16.79 0.90 -8.65
N ILE A 418 -16.58 0.31 -7.49
CA ILE A 418 -17.25 -0.90 -7.07
C ILE A 418 -18.45 -0.47 -6.24
N ILE A 419 -19.65 -0.71 -6.75
CA ILE A 419 -20.90 -0.40 -6.05
C ILE A 419 -21.42 -1.69 -5.46
N TRP A 420 -21.29 -1.85 -4.16
CA TRP A 420 -21.82 -3.02 -3.47
C TRP A 420 -23.24 -2.71 -2.97
N ALA A 421 -24.22 -3.34 -3.63
CA ALA A 421 -25.63 -3.09 -3.45
C ALA A 421 -26.36 -4.33 -2.88
N GLU A 422 -26.52 -4.37 -1.56
CA GLU A 422 -27.41 -5.34 -0.89
C GLU A 422 -28.90 -5.01 -1.12
N GLY A 423 -29.21 -3.75 -1.42
CA GLY A 423 -30.56 -3.23 -1.70
C GLY A 423 -30.51 -1.73 -1.96
N MET A 424 -31.57 -1.16 -2.53
CA MET A 424 -31.65 0.27 -2.83
C MET A 424 -31.96 1.08 -1.56
N THR A 425 -31.05 1.96 -1.18
CA THR A 425 -31.21 2.95 -0.10
C THR A 425 -31.16 4.36 -0.68
N PRO A 426 -31.68 5.39 0.01
CA PRO A 426 -31.52 6.78 -0.43
C PRO A 426 -30.05 7.18 -0.60
N ALA A 427 -29.17 6.68 0.27
CA ALA A 427 -27.74 6.92 0.20
C ALA A 427 -27.09 6.29 -1.04
N LEU A 428 -27.36 5.01 -1.30
CA LEU A 428 -26.88 4.34 -2.51
C LEU A 428 -27.43 5.03 -3.77
N ALA A 429 -28.68 5.50 -3.73
CA ALA A 429 -29.26 6.26 -4.82
C ALA A 429 -28.46 7.55 -5.10
N GLN A 430 -28.05 8.27 -4.06
CA GLN A 430 -27.22 9.48 -4.17
C GLN A 430 -25.82 9.15 -4.70
N GLU A 431 -25.20 8.08 -4.22
CA GLU A 431 -23.89 7.61 -4.70
C GLU A 431 -23.94 7.23 -6.18
N MET A 432 -24.94 6.45 -6.59
CA MET A 432 -25.17 6.10 -7.99
C MET A 432 -25.49 7.33 -8.85
N ALA A 433 -26.22 8.31 -8.31
CA ALA A 433 -26.47 9.57 -8.99
C ALA A 433 -25.18 10.38 -9.17
N ALA A 434 -24.28 10.40 -8.19
CA ALA A 434 -22.96 11.03 -8.32
C ALA A 434 -22.12 10.36 -9.42
N VAL A 435 -22.10 9.02 -9.48
CA VAL A 435 -21.44 8.27 -10.56
C VAL A 435 -22.00 8.64 -11.94
N ARG A 436 -23.32 8.76 -12.06
CA ARG A 436 -23.99 9.21 -13.30
C ARG A 436 -23.64 10.65 -13.66
N ALA A 437 -23.70 11.56 -12.68
CA ALA A 437 -23.43 12.98 -12.90
C ALA A 437 -21.99 13.22 -13.40
N GLN A 438 -21.05 12.38 -12.98
CA GLN A 438 -19.66 12.39 -13.45
C GLN A 438 -19.45 11.63 -14.78
N GLY A 439 -20.50 11.04 -15.37
CA GLY A 439 -20.40 10.24 -16.59
C GLY A 439 -19.61 8.93 -16.42
N ARG A 440 -19.45 8.44 -15.19
CA ARG A 440 -18.56 7.32 -14.84
C ARG A 440 -19.26 5.96 -14.74
N THR A 441 -20.49 5.82 -15.25
CA THR A 441 -21.23 4.55 -15.15
C THR A 441 -20.52 3.40 -15.86
N HIS A 442 -19.78 3.68 -16.94
CA HIS A 442 -18.96 2.70 -17.63
C HIS A 442 -17.80 2.18 -16.80
N ASP A 443 -17.31 2.92 -15.81
CA ASP A 443 -16.21 2.50 -14.93
C ASP A 443 -16.69 1.80 -13.66
N ALA A 444 -18.01 1.70 -13.50
CA ALA A 444 -18.62 1.11 -12.32
C ALA A 444 -18.92 -0.38 -12.53
N VAL A 445 -18.65 -1.19 -11.50
CA VAL A 445 -19.13 -2.57 -11.37
C VAL A 445 -20.12 -2.63 -10.22
N VAL A 446 -21.37 -2.96 -10.52
CA VAL A 446 -22.42 -3.08 -9.52
C VAL A 446 -22.53 -4.54 -9.08
N LEU A 447 -22.27 -4.81 -7.81
CA LEU A 447 -22.44 -6.11 -7.18
C LEU A 447 -23.80 -6.13 -6.49
N ILE A 448 -24.73 -6.96 -6.97
CA ILE A 448 -26.03 -7.16 -6.33
C ILE A 448 -25.92 -8.36 -5.41
N GLU A 449 -26.21 -8.15 -4.13
CA GLU A 449 -26.30 -9.22 -3.15
C GLU A 449 -27.75 -9.50 -2.76
N GLU A 450 -27.98 -10.70 -2.23
CA GLU A 450 -29.26 -11.04 -1.62
C GLU A 450 -29.47 -10.21 -0.37
N LEU A 451 -30.65 -9.61 -0.24
CA LEU A 451 -31.01 -8.92 0.97
C LEU A 451 -31.41 -9.99 1.99
N ASP A 452 -30.49 -10.30 2.90
CA ASP A 452 -30.62 -11.42 3.81
C ASP A 452 -31.81 -11.20 4.76
N ASP A 453 -32.77 -12.11 4.70
CA ASP A 453 -33.98 -12.09 5.53
C ASP A 453 -33.96 -13.21 6.58
N ASP A 454 -32.76 -13.60 7.01
CA ASP A 454 -32.50 -14.64 7.99
C ASP A 454 -33.14 -14.30 9.36
N PRO A 455 -34.03 -15.15 9.90
CA PRO A 455 -34.55 -15.02 11.26
C PRO A 455 -33.46 -14.85 12.33
N ALA A 456 -32.29 -15.46 12.15
CA ALA A 456 -31.16 -15.32 13.09
C ALA A 456 -30.60 -13.89 13.15
N GLN A 457 -30.75 -13.10 12.09
CA GLN A 457 -30.37 -11.69 12.06
C GLN A 457 -31.47 -10.78 12.62
N ARG A 458 -32.75 -11.17 12.50
CA ARG A 458 -33.87 -10.42 13.07
C ARG A 458 -33.93 -10.49 14.60
N ALA A 459 -33.48 -11.59 15.20
CA ALA A 459 -33.60 -11.82 16.65
C ALA A 459 -32.80 -10.80 17.51
N PRO A 460 -31.52 -10.50 17.25
CA PRO A 460 -30.78 -9.45 17.98
C PRO A 460 -31.42 -8.06 17.85
N ILE A 461 -32.04 -7.77 16.72
CA ILE A 461 -32.69 -6.48 16.40
C ILE A 461 -33.97 -6.32 17.19
N ALA A 462 -34.82 -7.35 17.14
CA ALA A 462 -36.05 -7.41 17.90
C ALA A 462 -35.78 -7.30 19.40
N PHE A 463 -34.69 -7.93 19.86
CA PHE A 463 -34.25 -7.88 21.26
C PHE A 463 -33.75 -6.50 21.68
N ALA A 464 -32.87 -5.87 20.90
CA ALA A 464 -32.40 -4.51 21.19
C ALA A 464 -33.55 -3.49 21.23
N LEU A 465 -34.54 -3.65 20.34
CA LEU A 465 -35.71 -2.80 20.33
C LEU A 465 -36.64 -3.06 21.53
N ALA A 466 -36.85 -4.34 21.89
CA ALA A 466 -37.63 -4.70 23.06
C ALA A 466 -37.03 -4.08 24.34
N GLN A 467 -35.71 -4.06 24.47
CA GLN A 467 -35.02 -3.38 25.57
C GLN A 467 -35.28 -1.86 25.59
N GLN A 468 -35.26 -1.20 24.43
CA GLN A 468 -35.57 0.23 24.33
C GLN A 468 -37.02 0.53 24.75
N ILE A 469 -37.97 -0.33 24.39
CA ILE A 469 -39.40 -0.15 24.67
C ILE A 469 -39.75 -0.44 26.13
N VAL A 470 -39.23 -1.52 26.72
CA VAL A 470 -39.51 -1.92 28.12
C VAL A 470 -38.87 -0.95 29.12
N GLY A 471 -37.85 -0.20 28.69
CA GLY A 471 -37.14 0.77 29.49
C GLY A 471 -35.87 0.18 30.11
N GLU A 472 -34.78 0.94 30.06
CA GLU A 472 -33.42 0.46 30.30
C GLU A 472 -33.07 0.18 31.78
N ASP A 473 -33.98 0.50 32.70
CA ASP A 473 -33.80 0.41 34.17
C ASP A 473 -34.54 -0.77 34.81
N ARG A 474 -35.23 -1.61 34.02
CA ARG A 474 -35.93 -2.80 34.54
C ARG A 474 -35.09 -4.05 34.27
N ASP A 475 -34.74 -4.78 35.34
CA ASP A 475 -34.14 -6.12 35.29
C ASP A 475 -35.11 -7.21 34.74
N ASP A 476 -36.14 -6.80 34.00
CA ASP A 476 -37.22 -7.67 33.53
C ASP A 476 -36.85 -8.30 32.18
N TYR A 477 -35.83 -9.15 32.23
CA TYR A 477 -35.30 -9.87 31.06
C TYR A 477 -36.36 -10.75 30.39
N GLU A 478 -37.31 -11.29 31.16
CA GLU A 478 -38.43 -12.07 30.63
C GLU A 478 -39.38 -11.19 29.80
N ALA A 479 -39.71 -9.98 30.26
CA ALA A 479 -40.51 -9.04 29.49
C ALA A 479 -39.82 -8.61 28.18
N VAL A 480 -38.50 -8.41 28.21
CA VAL A 480 -37.71 -8.10 27.01
C VAL A 480 -37.73 -9.28 26.03
N GLN A 481 -37.49 -10.51 26.49
CA GLN A 481 -37.53 -11.69 25.62
C GLN A 481 -38.92 -11.93 25.01
N SER A 482 -39.97 -11.76 25.80
CA SER A 482 -41.36 -11.89 25.33
C SER A 482 -41.66 -10.86 24.24
N LEU A 483 -41.36 -9.58 24.49
CA LEU A 483 -41.60 -8.52 23.51
C LEU A 483 -40.72 -8.69 22.25
N ALA A 484 -39.47 -9.13 22.40
CA ALA A 484 -38.59 -9.42 21.27
C ALA A 484 -39.18 -10.50 20.35
N LYS A 485 -39.76 -11.55 20.92
CA LYS A 485 -40.44 -12.61 20.17
C LYS A 485 -41.64 -12.07 19.37
N ASP A 486 -42.38 -11.12 19.94
CA ASP A 486 -43.53 -10.49 19.28
C ASP A 486 -43.13 -9.46 18.21
N LEU A 487 -41.97 -8.81 18.37
CA LEU A 487 -41.41 -7.87 17.41
C LEU A 487 -40.71 -8.57 16.23
N MET A 488 -40.15 -9.76 16.44
CA MET A 488 -39.35 -10.47 15.42
C MET A 488 -40.06 -10.67 14.06
N PRO A 489 -41.37 -11.00 13.97
CA PRO A 489 -42.08 -11.08 12.70
C PRO A 489 -42.35 -9.71 12.04
N GLN A 490 -42.24 -8.62 12.81
CA GLN A 490 -42.50 -7.25 12.38
C GLN A 490 -41.22 -6.54 11.93
N VAL A 491 -40.05 -7.10 12.25
CA VAL A 491 -38.74 -6.64 11.80
C VAL A 491 -38.61 -6.98 10.31
N ARG A 492 -38.70 -5.96 9.46
CA ARG A 492 -38.50 -6.08 8.01
C ARG A 492 -37.36 -5.19 7.56
N PRO A 493 -36.60 -5.61 6.53
CA PRO A 493 -35.64 -4.73 5.91
C PRO A 493 -36.39 -3.55 5.28
N SER A 494 -35.91 -2.32 5.51
CA SER A 494 -36.52 -1.10 4.94
C SER A 494 -36.20 -0.89 3.46
N ARG A 495 -35.35 -1.76 2.89
CA ARG A 495 -34.69 -1.59 1.59
C ARG A 495 -35.44 -2.32 0.48
N LYS A 496 -35.50 -1.73 -0.71
CA LYS A 496 -36.01 -2.38 -1.93
C LYS A 496 -34.92 -3.32 -2.47
N GLN A 497 -35.25 -4.60 -2.67
CA GLN A 497 -34.35 -5.56 -3.32
C GLN A 497 -34.01 -5.08 -4.74
N LEU A 498 -32.72 -5.07 -5.08
CA LEU A 498 -32.26 -4.82 -6.44
C LEU A 498 -32.17 -6.13 -7.23
N THR A 499 -32.46 -6.04 -8.52
CA THR A 499 -32.23 -7.07 -9.54
C THR A 499 -31.49 -6.44 -10.72
N PRO A 500 -30.82 -7.24 -11.57
CA PRO A 500 -30.12 -6.70 -12.74
C PRO A 500 -30.99 -5.82 -13.66
N GLU A 501 -32.29 -6.09 -13.71
CA GLU A 501 -33.28 -5.38 -14.54
C GLU A 501 -33.89 -4.15 -13.84
N SER A 502 -33.47 -3.86 -12.61
CA SER A 502 -34.02 -2.74 -11.85
C SER A 502 -33.77 -1.41 -12.58
N PRO A 503 -34.79 -0.54 -12.74
CA PRO A 503 -34.63 0.77 -13.40
C PRO A 503 -33.54 1.63 -12.77
N ASP A 504 -33.34 1.44 -11.47
CA ASP A 504 -32.29 2.08 -10.66
C ASP A 504 -30.87 1.74 -11.13
N LEU A 505 -30.67 0.66 -11.90
CA LEU A 505 -29.39 0.24 -12.49
C LEU A 505 -29.26 0.62 -13.97
N ALA A 506 -30.27 1.28 -14.56
CA ALA A 506 -30.20 1.71 -15.94
C ALA A 506 -28.96 2.59 -16.18
N GLY A 507 -28.22 2.28 -17.25
CA GLY A 507 -26.99 2.94 -17.64
C GLY A 507 -25.70 2.36 -17.05
N PHE A 508 -25.78 1.36 -16.15
CA PHE A 508 -24.63 0.63 -15.64
C PHE A 508 -24.40 -0.65 -16.46
N PRO A 509 -23.33 -0.72 -17.27
CA PRO A 509 -23.12 -1.84 -18.20
C PRO A 509 -22.55 -3.10 -17.53
N HIS A 510 -22.10 -3.00 -16.28
CA HIS A 510 -21.42 -4.07 -15.56
C HIS A 510 -22.14 -4.37 -14.25
N VAL A 511 -23.12 -5.26 -14.32
CA VAL A 511 -23.89 -5.72 -13.17
C VAL A 511 -23.58 -7.18 -12.92
N VAL A 512 -23.21 -7.53 -11.68
CA VAL A 512 -22.90 -8.89 -11.25
C VAL A 512 -23.93 -9.29 -10.20
N ASP A 513 -24.78 -10.25 -10.54
CA ASP A 513 -25.74 -10.82 -9.60
C ASP A 513 -25.09 -11.95 -8.78
N LEU A 514 -24.69 -11.63 -7.55
CA LEU A 514 -24.03 -12.59 -6.65
C LEU A 514 -24.96 -13.71 -6.16
N ARG A 515 -26.27 -13.61 -6.43
CA ARG A 515 -27.26 -14.66 -6.12
C ARG A 515 -27.22 -15.80 -7.12
N GLN A 516 -26.84 -15.51 -8.37
CA GLN A 516 -26.82 -16.47 -9.46
C GLN A 516 -25.42 -17.05 -9.71
N ALA A 517 -24.37 -16.33 -9.30
CA ALA A 517 -23.00 -16.79 -9.44
C ALA A 517 -22.58 -17.67 -8.26
N LEU A 518 -22.09 -18.88 -8.54
CA LEU A 518 -21.39 -19.66 -7.51
C LEU A 518 -20.15 -18.88 -7.06
N PRO A 519 -19.78 -18.89 -5.76
CA PRO A 519 -18.65 -18.10 -5.24
C PRO A 519 -17.30 -18.35 -5.94
N SER A 520 -17.11 -19.50 -6.60
CA SER A 520 -15.91 -19.80 -7.40
C SER A 520 -15.92 -19.14 -8.79
N ASP A 521 -17.10 -18.87 -9.36
CA ASP A 521 -17.27 -18.42 -10.74
C ASP A 521 -17.46 -16.89 -10.85
N SER A 522 -17.90 -16.19 -9.80
CA SER A 522 -18.10 -14.73 -9.89
C SER A 522 -16.78 -13.96 -10.08
N ALA A 523 -15.65 -14.53 -9.66
CA ALA A 523 -14.30 -14.05 -9.98
C ALA A 523 -14.00 -14.07 -11.50
N GLN A 524 -14.60 -15.03 -12.21
CA GLN A 524 -14.48 -15.22 -13.65
C GLN A 524 -15.56 -14.47 -14.44
N HIS A 525 -16.42 -13.71 -13.76
CA HIS A 525 -17.47 -12.95 -14.42
C HIS A 525 -16.85 -11.99 -15.45
N PRO A 526 -17.39 -11.89 -16.69
CA PRO A 526 -16.80 -11.08 -17.76
C PRO A 526 -16.52 -9.63 -17.36
N ALA A 527 -17.40 -9.02 -16.55
CA ALA A 527 -17.21 -7.67 -16.03
C ALA A 527 -15.99 -7.54 -15.10
N VAL A 528 -15.77 -8.54 -14.23
CA VAL A 528 -14.63 -8.57 -13.30
C VAL A 528 -13.34 -8.76 -14.07
N LEU A 529 -13.32 -9.72 -15.00
CA LEU A 529 -12.17 -9.96 -15.87
C LEU A 529 -11.84 -8.76 -16.75
N ALA A 530 -12.84 -8.09 -17.30
CA ALA A 530 -12.65 -6.88 -18.10
C ALA A 530 -11.99 -5.76 -17.28
N ARG A 531 -12.42 -5.55 -16.03
CA ARG A 531 -11.80 -4.54 -15.15
C ARG A 531 -10.40 -4.90 -14.72
N ARG A 532 -10.13 -6.18 -14.43
CA ARG A 532 -8.77 -6.64 -14.13
C ARG A 532 -7.81 -6.42 -15.31
N ARG A 533 -8.23 -6.77 -16.53
CA ARG A 533 -7.43 -6.49 -17.73
C ARG A 533 -7.20 -5.00 -17.93
N HIS A 534 -8.23 -4.18 -17.69
CA HIS A 534 -8.09 -2.72 -17.72
C HIS A 534 -7.06 -2.23 -16.70
N HIS A 535 -7.11 -2.73 -15.46
CA HIS A 535 -6.13 -2.40 -14.42
C HIS A 535 -4.71 -2.79 -14.80
N GLN A 536 -4.52 -3.98 -15.37
CA GLN A 536 -3.21 -4.43 -15.85
C GLN A 536 -2.70 -3.52 -16.97
N ALA A 537 -3.54 -3.20 -17.96
CA ALA A 537 -3.17 -2.31 -19.07
C ALA A 537 -2.78 -0.90 -18.59
N LEU A 538 -3.39 -0.39 -17.50
CA LEU A 538 -2.99 0.90 -16.93
C LEU A 538 -1.58 0.90 -16.35
N TRP A 539 -1.14 -0.22 -15.79
CA TRP A 539 0.22 -0.34 -15.28
C TRP A 539 1.26 -0.34 -16.39
N GLU A 540 0.88 -0.78 -17.59
CA GLU A 540 1.71 -0.77 -18.79
C GLU A 540 1.80 0.62 -19.45
N LEU A 541 0.88 1.55 -19.14
CA LEU A 541 0.93 2.89 -19.69
C LEU A 541 2.15 3.68 -19.17
N PRO A 542 2.78 4.50 -20.03
CA PRO A 542 3.73 5.51 -19.62
C PRO A 542 3.19 6.38 -18.47
N TRP A 543 4.09 6.83 -17.59
CA TRP A 543 3.68 7.60 -16.41
C TRP A 543 2.98 8.90 -16.81
N ASP A 544 3.50 9.63 -17.80
CA ASP A 544 2.92 10.87 -18.31
C ASP A 544 1.51 10.69 -18.86
N GLU A 545 1.22 9.58 -19.56
CA GLU A 545 -0.13 9.25 -20.01
C GLU A 545 -1.10 8.98 -18.85
N ARG A 546 -0.67 8.21 -17.83
CA ARG A 546 -1.49 8.03 -16.62
C ARG A 546 -1.80 9.38 -15.97
N MET A 547 -0.81 10.27 -15.95
CA MET A 547 -0.87 11.61 -15.38
C MET A 547 -1.76 12.57 -16.14
N ALA A 548 -1.73 12.53 -17.47
CA ALA A 548 -2.67 13.25 -18.30
C ALA A 548 -4.11 12.82 -18.00
N ARG A 549 -4.38 11.51 -17.90
CA ARG A 549 -5.73 11.00 -17.60
C ARG A 549 -6.25 11.39 -16.22
N LEU A 550 -5.40 11.40 -15.19
CA LEU A 550 -5.80 11.86 -13.86
C LEU A 550 -6.03 13.38 -13.85
N SER A 551 -5.18 14.15 -14.53
CA SER A 551 -5.33 15.60 -14.65
C SER A 551 -6.57 16.01 -15.44
N GLU A 552 -6.89 15.29 -16.52
CA GLU A 552 -8.14 15.49 -17.28
C GLU A 552 -9.37 15.27 -16.38
N ARG A 553 -9.39 14.19 -15.59
CA ARG A 553 -10.48 13.91 -14.65
C ARG A 553 -10.61 15.00 -13.58
N LEU A 554 -9.50 15.58 -13.14
CA LEU A 554 -9.48 16.66 -12.16
C LEU A 554 -9.72 18.05 -12.77
N GLY A 555 -9.69 18.18 -14.10
CA GLY A 555 -9.77 19.47 -14.79
C GLY A 555 -8.56 20.39 -14.56
N THR A 556 -7.36 19.82 -14.39
CA THR A 556 -6.12 20.53 -13.99
C THR A 556 -5.00 20.50 -15.02
#